data_AF-A0A482VDN7-F1
#
_entry.id   AF-A0A482VDN7-F1
#
_cell.length_a   1.000
_cell.length_b   1.000
_cell.length_c   1.000
_cell.angle_alpha   90.00
_cell.angle_beta   90.00
_cell.angle_gamma   90.00
#
_symmetry.space_group_name_H-M   'P 1'
#
loop_
_entity.id
_entity.type
_entity.pdbx_description
1 polymer ?
#
loop_
_entity_poly.entity_id
_entity_poly.type
_entity_poly.pdbx_seq_one_letter_code
_entity_poly.pdbx_strand_id
1 'polypeptide(L)' 'KSYDLTPCEFFLWPYLKNLTFQKLLHNPNKLRKRTVMKIDELKNNHQMFANVITAIVRIVQICLEVGGEHLDYIL' A
#
# COMPACT_ATOMS: atom_id res chain seq x y z
N LYS A 1 -18.00 1.84 -1.10
CA LYS A 1 -16.95 2.33 -0.16
C LYS A 1 -15.64 2.32 -0.96
N SER A 2 -14.91 3.43 -1.04
CA SER A 2 -13.90 3.66 -2.11
C SER A 2 -12.46 3.30 -1.72
N TYR A 3 -12.26 2.22 -0.95
CA TYR A 3 -10.95 1.90 -0.38
C TYR A 3 -9.85 1.69 -1.44
N ASP A 4 -10.19 1.11 -2.59
CA ASP A 4 -9.27 0.86 -3.71
C ASP A 4 -8.63 2.11 -4.29
N LEU A 5 -9.25 3.28 -4.10
CA LEU A 5 -8.73 4.55 -4.62
C LEU A 5 -7.76 5.23 -3.66
N THR A 6 -7.52 4.64 -2.48
CA THR A 6 -6.67 5.26 -1.45
C THR A 6 -5.27 4.62 -1.42
N PRO A 7 -4.19 5.42 -1.54
CA PRO A 7 -2.81 4.91 -1.50
C PRO A 7 -2.47 4.10 -0.25
N CYS A 8 -3.13 4.39 0.86
CA CYS A 8 -2.95 3.63 2.09
C CYS A 8 -3.39 2.17 1.92
N GLU A 9 -4.53 1.94 1.28
CA GLU A 9 -5.14 0.61 1.16
C GLU A 9 -4.55 -0.20 0.01
N PHE A 10 -4.42 0.37 -1.19
CA PHE A 10 -3.91 -0.39 -2.34
C PHE A 10 -2.38 -0.55 -2.33
N PHE A 11 -1.66 0.29 -1.58
CA PHE A 11 -0.20 0.30 -1.59
C PHE A 11 0.43 0.17 -0.19
N LEU A 12 0.22 1.14 0.71
CA LEU A 12 1.01 1.24 1.95
C LEU A 12 0.83 0.02 2.85
N TRP A 13 -0.41 -0.37 3.14
CA TRP A 13 -0.69 -1.50 4.02
C TRP A 13 -0.26 -2.83 3.42
N PRO A 14 -0.56 -3.18 2.16
CA PRO A 14 -0.02 -4.37 1.50
C PRO A 14 1.51 -4.41 1.52
N TYR A 15 2.17 -3.29 1.18
CA TYR A 15 3.62 -3.19 1.17
C TYR A 15 4.23 -3.44 2.57
N LEU A 16 3.70 -2.77 3.60
CA LEU A 16 4.17 -2.95 4.97
C LEU A 16 3.88 -4.36 5.49
N LYS A 17 2.73 -4.96 5.18
CA LYS A 17 2.42 -6.34 5.54
C LYS A 17 3.44 -7.31 4.94
N ASN A 18 3.73 -7.18 3.64
CA ASN A 18 4.71 -8.03 2.96
C ASN A 18 6.09 -7.93 3.63
N LEU A 19 6.55 -6.73 3.99
CA LEU A 19 7.85 -6.57 4.64
C LEU A 19 7.88 -7.02 6.11
N THR A 20 6.78 -6.85 6.83
CA THR A 20 6.73 -7.10 8.27
C THR A 20 6.49 -8.57 8.60
N PHE A 21 5.69 -9.27 7.80
CA PHE A 21 5.29 -10.67 8.02
C PHE A 21 6.16 -11.72 7.32
N GLN A 22 7.14 -11.30 6.50
CA GLN A 22 8.16 -12.21 5.92
C GLN A 22 8.85 -13.12 6.95
N LYS A 23 8.98 -12.66 8.20
CA LYS A 23 9.53 -13.45 9.31
C LYS A 23 8.56 -13.44 10.47
N LEU A 24 8.09 -14.62 10.89
CA LEU A 24 7.20 -14.79 12.02
C LEU A 24 7.76 -14.09 13.26
N LEU A 25 6.99 -13.16 13.82
CA LEU A 25 7.31 -12.45 15.04
C LEU A 25 6.27 -12.78 16.10
N HIS A 26 6.67 -13.49 17.15
CA HIS A 26 5.78 -13.81 18.28
C HIS A 26 5.63 -12.66 19.29
N ASN A 27 6.17 -11.47 19.00
CA ASN A 27 6.20 -10.36 19.95
C ASN A 27 5.67 -9.06 19.31
N PRO A 28 4.55 -8.52 19.81
CA PRO A 28 3.95 -7.27 19.31
C PRO A 28 4.90 -6.06 19.34
N ASN A 29 5.79 -5.95 20.33
CA ASN A 29 6.77 -4.86 20.41
C ASN A 29 7.83 -4.98 19.31
N LYS A 30 8.23 -6.20 18.95
CA LYS A 30 9.15 -6.42 17.81
C LYS A 30 8.47 -6.09 16.50
N LEU A 31 7.18 -6.41 16.35
CA LEU A 31 6.39 -6.05 15.18
C LEU A 31 6.30 -4.53 15.04
N ARG A 32 5.91 -3.83 16.11
CA ARG A 32 5.84 -2.36 16.13
C ARG A 32 7.18 -1.72 15.75
N LYS A 33 8.29 -2.16 16.34
CA LYS A 33 9.63 -1.65 16.01
C LYS A 33 9.95 -1.87 14.53
N ARG A 34 9.69 -3.07 13.99
CA ARG A 34 9.91 -3.37 12.57
C ARG A 34 9.06 -2.48 11.66
N THR A 35 7.78 -2.28 11.98
CA THR A 35 6.89 -1.41 11.20
C THR A 35 7.42 0.02 11.15
N VAL A 36 7.81 0.59 12.31
CA VAL A 36 8.38 1.95 12.35
C VAL A 36 9.65 2.05 11.53
N MET A 37 10.56 1.07 11.64
CA MET A 37 11.79 1.04 10.83
C MET A 37 11.48 1.01 9.32
N LYS A 38 10.52 0.18 8.88
CA LYS A 38 10.15 0.09 7.46
C LYS A 38 9.47 1.36 6.93
N ILE A 39 8.69 2.04 7.77
CA ILE A 39 8.12 3.35 7.43
C ILE A 39 9.25 4.39 7.29
N ASP A 40 10.23 4.39 8.18
CA ASP A 40 11.35 5.33 8.12
C ASP A 40 12.25 5.10 6.89
N GLU A 41 12.52 3.84 6.54
CA GLU A 41 13.18 3.46 5.28
C GLU A 41 12.38 3.98 4.07
N LEU A 42 11.06 3.78 4.07
CA LEU A 42 10.17 4.20 2.98
C LEU A 42 10.11 5.73 2.83
N LYS A 43 10.15 6.48 3.94
CA LYS A 43 10.03 7.95 3.97
C LYS A 43 11.04 8.63 3.05
N ASN A 44 12.24 8.06 2.90
CA ASN A 44 13.29 8.62 2.06
C ASN A 44 13.21 8.17 0.59
N ASN A 45 12.26 7.30 0.24
CA ASN A 45 12.09 6.80 -1.12
C ASN A 45 11.07 7.65 -1.91
N HIS A 46 11.48 8.87 -2.26
CA HIS A 46 10.64 9.81 -3.01
C HIS A 46 10.16 9.24 -4.35
N GLN A 47 10.98 8.43 -5.04
CA GLN A 47 10.62 7.83 -6.31
C GLN A 47 9.44 6.85 -6.17
N MET A 48 9.41 6.07 -5.10
CA MET A 48 8.31 5.14 -4.84
C MET A 48 6.99 5.89 -4.62
N PHE A 49 7.01 7.01 -3.90
CA PHE A 49 5.82 7.85 -3.74
C PHE A 49 5.38 8.48 -5.06
N ALA A 50 6.31 8.98 -5.87
CA ALA A 50 5.98 9.50 -7.20
C ALA A 50 5.26 8.44 -8.06
N ASN A 51 5.77 7.19 -8.05
CA ASN A 51 5.15 6.08 -8.77
C ASN A 51 3.73 5.77 -8.25
N VAL A 52 3.51 5.81 -6.93
CA VAL A 52 2.19 5.59 -6.31
C VAL A 52 1.21 6.68 -6.73
N ILE A 53 1.63 7.95 -6.73
CA ILE A 53 0.79 9.06 -7.19
C ILE A 53 0.42 8.88 -8.67
N THR A 54 1.36 8.48 -9.53
CA THR A 54 1.06 8.15 -10.93
C THR A 54 0.11 6.96 -11.05
N ALA A 55 0.23 5.96 -10.18
CA ALA A 55 -0.66 4.81 -10.17
C ALA A 55 -2.11 5.19 -9.82
N ILE A 56 -2.33 6.17 -8.94
CA ILE A 56 -3.70 6.66 -8.61
C ILE A 56 -4.45 7.06 -9.88
N VAL A 57 -3.80 7.78 -10.81
CA VAL A 57 -4.42 8.20 -12.07
C VAL A 57 -4.94 6.99 -12.85
N ARG A 58 -4.13 5.93 -12.94
CA ARG A 58 -4.51 4.68 -13.61
C ARG A 58 -5.65 3.97 -12.90
N ILE A 59 -5.60 3.88 -11.57
CA ILE A 59 -6.63 3.23 -10.76
C ILE A 59 -7.97 3.95 -10.90
N VAL A 60 -7.97 5.30 -10.89
CA VAL A 60 -9.18 6.10 -11.12
C VAL A 60 -9.72 5.88 -12.53
N GLN A 61 -8.85 5.79 -13.55
CA GLN A 61 -9.26 5.49 -14.92
C GLN A 61 -9.96 4.12 -15.01
N ILE A 62 -9.37 3.09 -14.41
CA ILE A 62 -9.96 1.74 -14.38
C ILE A 62 -11.30 1.76 -13.66
N CYS A 63 -11.41 2.47 -12.53
CA CYS A 63 -12.67 2.65 -11.80
C CYS A 63 -13.78 3.22 -12.69
N LEU A 64 -13.45 4.19 -13.55
CA LEU A 64 -14.40 4.74 -14.53
C LEU A 64 -14.78 3.72 -15.59
N GLU A 65 -13.82 2.95 -16.10
CA GLU A 65 -14.05 1.91 -17.13
C GLU A 65 -14.95 0.77 -16.63
N VAL A 66 -14.85 0.40 -15.35
CA VAL A 66 -15.70 -0.62 -14.72
C VAL A 66 -16.99 -0.06 -14.11
N GLY A 67 -17.36 1.19 -14.42
CA GLY A 67 -18.61 1.79 -13.94
C GLY A 67 -18.68 1.99 -12.42
N GLY A 68 -17.54 2.09 -11.75
CA GLY A 68 -17.45 2.23 -10.29
C GLY A 68 -17.57 0.92 -9.50
N GLU A 69 -17.48 -0.23 -10.17
CA GLU A 69 -17.35 -1.53 -9.50
C GLU A 69 -16.01 -1.68 -8.74
N HIS A 70 -15.95 -2.67 -7.84
CA HIS A 70 -14.81 -2.92 -6.96
C HIS A 70 -13.60 -3.43 -7.76
N LEU A 71 -12.40 -2.92 -7.44
CA LEU A 71 -11.17 -3.19 -8.20
C LEU A 71 -10.38 -4.42 -7.69
N ASP A 72 -11.00 -5.28 -6.88
CA ASP A 72 -10.40 -6.42 -6.17
C ASP A 72 -9.56 -7.39 -7.04
N TYR A 73 -9.75 -7.40 -8.36
CA TYR A 73 -9.12 -8.35 -9.29
C TYR A 73 -8.14 -7.71 -10.30
N ILE A 74 -7.97 -6.37 -10.29
CA ILE A 74 -7.24 -5.67 -11.37
C ILE A 74 -5.82 -5.24 -10.94
N LEU A 75 -5.46 -5.35 -9.65
CA LEU A 75 -4.15 -4.96 -9.11
C LEU A 75 -3.40 -6.12 -8.46
#